data_AF-A0A382GA85-F1
#
_entry.id   AF-A0A382GA85-F1
#
_cell.length_a   1.000
_cell.length_b   1.000
_cell.length_c   1.000
_cell.angle_alpha   90.00
_cell.angle_beta   90.00
_cell.angle_gamma   90.00
#
_symmetry.space_group_name_H-M   'P 1'
#
loop_
_entity.id
_entity.type
_entity.pdbx_description
1 polymer ?
#
loop_
_entity_poly.entity_id
_entity_poly.type
_entity_poly.pdbx_seq_one_letter_code
_entity_poly.pdbx_strand_id
1 'polypeptide(L)'
;MPTVAEKFISDNGAKVHDRIRISTDAKTYEGFLLPRHNFSGEDIVVLKLDNGYNIGVSVEDAELAILSKAKKDKVEFTKKKKNKELKDITVLATGGTIASFVDYKTGAVSPAITAEQLVNSVSALDKVANIDAEPLFSLASEDMAPKHWEGIAKKAKEIHDKKQHGIVIGHGTDTMAYSAAALSFQLPEISNPVIFTGAQRSPDRPSSDAHLNLVGAAKAAMTDLGEIAVAMHQTTDDENVAL
;
A
#
# COMPACT_ATOMS: atom_id res chain seq x y z
N MET A 1 -19.30 22.36 -2.30
CA MET A 1 -20.46 22.03 -3.16
C MET A 1 -19.96 21.09 -4.25
N PRO A 2 -20.77 20.14 -4.76
CA PRO A 2 -20.35 19.31 -5.88
C PRO A 2 -20.04 20.19 -7.09
N THR A 3 -18.95 19.87 -7.78
CA THR A 3 -18.54 20.50 -9.03
C THR A 3 -19.53 20.21 -10.16
N VAL A 4 -19.46 20.97 -11.25
CA VAL A 4 -20.32 20.76 -12.43
C VAL A 4 -20.18 19.33 -12.97
N ALA A 5 -18.95 18.83 -13.08
CA ALA A 5 -18.67 17.46 -13.50
C ALA A 5 -19.24 16.39 -12.54
N GLU A 6 -19.11 16.60 -11.22
CA GLU A 6 -19.67 15.67 -10.22
C GLU A 6 -21.18 15.60 -10.30
N LYS A 7 -21.83 16.76 -10.46
CA LYS A 7 -23.28 16.83 -10.65
C LYS A 7 -23.71 16.15 -11.95
N PHE A 8 -23.01 16.41 -13.05
CA PHE A 8 -23.27 15.77 -14.34
C PHE A 8 -23.17 14.24 -14.26
N ILE A 9 -22.15 13.71 -13.57
CA ILE A 9 -22.00 12.26 -13.32
C ILE A 9 -23.18 11.73 -12.50
N SER A 10 -23.54 12.40 -11.40
CA SER A 10 -24.60 11.94 -10.50
C SER A 10 -25.98 12.00 -11.13
N ASP A 11 -26.28 13.05 -11.89
CA ASP A 11 -27.57 13.27 -12.55
C ASP A 11 -27.83 12.19 -13.62
N ASN A 12 -26.76 11.66 -14.23
CA ASN A 12 -26.83 10.52 -15.15
C ASN A 12 -26.71 9.14 -14.46
N GLY A 13 -26.65 9.10 -13.12
CA GLY A 13 -26.57 7.87 -12.34
C GLY A 13 -25.28 7.07 -12.53
N ALA A 14 -24.22 7.69 -13.06
CA ALA A 14 -22.92 7.07 -13.25
C ALA A 14 -22.10 7.08 -11.94
N LYS A 15 -21.17 6.15 -11.81
CA LYS A 15 -20.24 6.06 -10.67
C LYS A 15 -18.82 5.85 -11.17
N VAL A 16 -17.84 6.28 -10.37
CA VAL A 16 -16.43 6.03 -10.65
C VAL A 16 -16.21 4.53 -10.91
N HIS A 17 -15.41 4.23 -11.93
CA HIS A 17 -15.15 2.92 -12.51
C HIS A 17 -16.27 2.29 -13.33
N ASP A 18 -17.42 2.95 -13.50
CA ASP A 18 -18.37 2.56 -14.56
C ASP A 18 -17.73 2.78 -15.93
N ARG A 19 -18.05 1.92 -16.89
CA ARG A 19 -17.73 2.15 -18.30
C ARG A 19 -18.81 3.03 -18.88
N ILE A 20 -18.42 4.19 -19.39
CA ILE A 20 -19.33 5.21 -19.91
C ILE A 20 -18.92 5.65 -21.32
N ARG A 21 -19.88 6.23 -22.02
CA ARG A 21 -19.70 6.97 -23.26
C ARG A 21 -20.03 8.43 -22.98
N ILE A 22 -19.15 9.34 -23.36
CA ILE A 22 -19.42 10.78 -23.38
C ILE A 22 -19.42 11.25 -24.83
N SER A 23 -20.51 11.86 -25.27
CA SER A 23 -20.64 12.46 -26.61
C SER A 23 -20.70 13.97 -26.48
N THR A 24 -19.81 14.67 -27.18
CA THR A 24 -19.89 16.12 -27.41
C THR A 24 -20.24 16.38 -28.88
N ASP A 25 -20.54 17.63 -29.24
CA ASP A 25 -20.81 18.04 -30.63
C ASP A 25 -19.72 17.61 -31.63
N ALA A 26 -18.47 17.50 -31.17
CA ALA A 26 -17.33 17.20 -32.02
C ALA A 26 -16.98 15.71 -32.04
N LYS A 27 -17.05 15.02 -30.88
CA LYS A 27 -16.49 13.67 -30.72
C LYS A 27 -17.21 12.86 -29.64
N THR A 28 -17.15 11.55 -29.80
CA THR A 28 -17.56 10.58 -28.79
C THR A 28 -16.34 9.89 -28.20
N TYR A 29 -16.33 9.75 -26.88
CA TYR A 29 -15.31 9.06 -26.11
C TYR A 29 -15.92 7.92 -25.32
N GLU A 30 -15.26 6.77 -25.30
CA GLU A 30 -15.65 5.62 -24.49
C GLU A 30 -14.51 5.21 -23.59
N GLY A 31 -14.83 4.93 -22.32
CA GLY A 31 -13.82 4.55 -21.35
C GLY A 31 -14.38 4.31 -19.97
N PHE A 32 -13.48 3.98 -19.04
CA PHE A 32 -13.82 3.90 -17.62
C PHE A 32 -13.77 5.28 -16.98
N LEU A 33 -14.82 5.63 -16.26
CA LEU A 33 -14.85 6.86 -15.48
C LEU A 33 -13.81 6.78 -14.36
N LEU A 34 -12.88 7.73 -14.33
CA LEU A 34 -11.84 7.81 -13.30
C LEU A 34 -12.21 8.83 -12.21
N PRO A 35 -11.64 8.69 -11.00
CA PRO A 35 -11.70 9.76 -10.01
C PRO A 35 -11.15 11.07 -10.60
N ARG A 36 -11.81 12.17 -10.27
CA ARG A 36 -11.30 13.50 -10.58
C ARG A 36 -10.03 13.77 -9.76
N HIS A 37 -9.05 14.45 -10.35
CA HIS A 37 -7.89 14.95 -9.62
C HIS A 37 -8.09 16.40 -9.17
N ASN A 38 -7.45 16.81 -8.08
CA ASN A 38 -7.61 18.17 -7.50
C ASN A 38 -7.26 19.30 -8.48
N PHE A 39 -6.51 19.01 -9.54
CA PHE A 39 -6.12 19.98 -10.58
C PHE A 39 -7.06 20.01 -11.80
N SER A 40 -8.13 19.21 -11.87
CA SER A 40 -9.06 19.23 -13.01
C SER A 40 -9.96 20.48 -12.94
N GLY A 41 -10.36 21.04 -14.09
CA GLY A 41 -11.40 22.08 -14.17
C GLY A 41 -12.76 21.59 -13.66
N GLU A 42 -13.61 22.48 -13.12
CA GLU A 42 -14.92 22.16 -12.51
C GLU A 42 -15.86 21.36 -13.41
N ASP A 43 -15.75 21.54 -14.71
CA ASP A 43 -16.51 20.94 -15.80
C ASP A 43 -15.85 19.69 -16.41
N ILE A 44 -14.67 19.27 -15.93
CA ILE A 44 -13.91 18.18 -16.55
C ILE A 44 -14.20 16.83 -15.91
N VAL A 45 -14.58 15.86 -16.74
CA VAL A 45 -14.64 14.43 -16.41
C VAL A 45 -13.40 13.72 -16.95
N VAL A 46 -12.83 12.81 -16.15
CA VAL A 46 -11.64 12.04 -16.53
C VAL A 46 -12.05 10.63 -16.96
N LEU A 47 -11.63 10.23 -18.16
CA LEU A 47 -11.88 8.89 -18.71
C LEU A 47 -10.56 8.15 -18.95
N LYS A 48 -10.54 6.84 -18.69
CA LYS A 48 -9.52 5.92 -19.21
C LYS A 48 -10.04 5.22 -20.45
N LEU A 49 -9.43 5.52 -21.59
CA LEU A 49 -9.76 4.92 -22.87
C LEU A 49 -9.27 3.47 -22.96
N ASP A 50 -9.79 2.71 -23.93
CA ASP A 50 -9.40 1.31 -24.16
C ASP A 50 -7.92 1.13 -24.53
N ASN A 51 -7.29 2.17 -25.10
CA ASN A 51 -5.85 2.18 -25.37
C ASN A 51 -4.99 2.47 -24.11
N GLY A 52 -5.63 2.62 -22.94
CA GLY A 52 -4.98 2.84 -21.65
C GLY A 52 -4.70 4.30 -21.28
N TYR A 53 -4.87 5.24 -22.22
CA TYR A 53 -4.65 6.67 -21.97
C TYR A 53 -5.78 7.28 -21.14
N ASN A 54 -5.40 8.21 -20.27
CA ASN A 54 -6.35 9.03 -19.53
C ASN A 54 -6.58 10.34 -20.31
N ILE A 55 -7.83 10.75 -20.46
CA ILE A 55 -8.21 12.03 -21.08
C ILE A 55 -9.16 12.80 -20.16
N GLY A 56 -9.12 14.13 -20.26
CA GLY A 56 -10.14 15.02 -19.69
C GLY A 56 -11.14 15.41 -20.77
N VAL A 57 -12.42 15.33 -20.47
CA VAL A 57 -13.52 15.72 -21.37
C VAL A 57 -14.40 16.73 -20.63
N SER A 58 -14.63 17.89 -21.23
CA SER A 58 -15.59 18.87 -20.70
C SER A 58 -17.01 18.31 -20.82
N VAL A 59 -17.83 18.58 -19.80
CA VAL A 59 -19.25 18.21 -19.77
C VAL A 59 -20.17 19.26 -20.37
N GLU A 60 -19.61 20.40 -20.81
CA GLU A 60 -20.38 21.42 -21.53
C GLU A 60 -20.96 20.82 -22.82
N ASP A 61 -22.29 20.91 -22.95
CA ASP A 61 -23.06 20.37 -24.07
C ASP A 61 -22.77 18.88 -24.36
N ALA A 62 -22.43 18.12 -23.31
CA ALA A 62 -22.13 16.70 -23.41
C ALA A 62 -23.30 15.81 -22.97
N GLU A 63 -23.42 14.65 -23.60
CA GLU A 63 -24.33 13.58 -23.19
C GLU A 63 -23.55 12.39 -22.62
N LEU A 64 -24.07 11.77 -21.56
CA LEU A 64 -23.49 10.60 -20.92
C LEU A 64 -24.40 9.38 -21.07
N ALA A 65 -23.82 8.26 -21.52
CA ALA A 65 -24.47 6.96 -21.48
C ALA A 65 -23.62 5.94 -20.69
N ILE A 66 -24.25 5.18 -19.80
CA ILE A 66 -23.58 4.11 -19.06
C ILE A 66 -23.60 2.84 -19.92
N LEU A 67 -22.41 2.31 -20.24
CA LEU A 67 -22.25 1.10 -21.03
C LEU A 67 -22.19 -0.15 -20.14
N SER A 68 -21.53 -0.07 -18.98
CA SER A 68 -21.52 -1.14 -17.98
C SER A 68 -21.16 -0.65 -16.59
N LYS A 69 -21.75 -1.27 -15.56
CA LYS A 69 -21.45 -0.95 -14.15
C LYS A 69 -20.15 -1.60 -13.67
N ALA A 70 -19.43 -0.92 -12.77
CA ALA A 70 -18.22 -1.44 -12.14
C ALA A 70 -18.49 -2.78 -11.42
N LYS A 71 -17.59 -3.76 -11.62
CA LYS A 71 -17.57 -5.02 -10.86
C LYS A 71 -16.47 -4.95 -9.81
N LYS A 72 -16.78 -5.37 -8.58
CA LYS A 72 -15.76 -5.57 -7.53
C LYS A 72 -15.29 -7.02 -7.59
N ASP A 73 -14.12 -7.25 -8.18
CA ASP A 73 -13.46 -8.54 -8.09
C ASP A 73 -12.89 -8.69 -6.66
N LYS A 74 -13.34 -9.69 -5.92
CA LYS A 74 -12.69 -10.08 -4.66
C LYS A 74 -11.52 -10.98 -5.02
N VAL A 75 -10.30 -10.53 -4.73
CA VAL A 75 -9.13 -11.41 -4.80
C VAL A 75 -9.08 -12.22 -3.51
N GLU A 76 -9.34 -13.52 -3.59
CA GLU A 76 -9.16 -14.45 -2.48
C GLU A 76 -7.70 -14.88 -2.40
N PHE A 77 -7.08 -14.73 -1.22
CA PHE A 77 -5.71 -15.17 -0.97
C PHE A 77 -5.71 -16.44 -0.12
N THR A 78 -4.92 -17.41 -0.56
CA THR A 78 -4.67 -18.63 0.19
C THR A 78 -3.51 -18.40 1.16
N LYS A 79 -3.73 -18.71 2.44
CA LYS A 79 -2.63 -18.76 3.42
C LYS A 79 -1.61 -19.80 2.97
N LYS A 80 -0.33 -19.40 2.90
CA LYS A 80 0.77 -20.32 2.60
C LYS A 80 0.92 -21.34 3.73
N LYS A 81 1.23 -22.59 3.37
CA LYS A 81 1.52 -23.64 4.37
C LYS A 81 2.85 -23.33 5.04
N LYS A 82 2.90 -23.40 6.37
CA LYS A 82 4.13 -23.23 7.13
C LYS A 82 5.14 -24.33 6.81
N ASN A 83 6.40 -23.95 6.61
CA ASN A 83 7.54 -24.84 6.48
C ASN A 83 8.18 -25.05 7.86
N LYS A 84 8.23 -26.28 8.36
CA LYS A 84 8.77 -26.60 9.69
C LYS A 84 10.27 -26.29 9.86
N GLU A 85 11.00 -26.13 8.76
CA GLU A 85 12.44 -25.84 8.78
C GLU A 85 12.75 -24.34 8.88
N LEU A 86 11.75 -23.48 8.74
CA LEU A 86 11.90 -22.02 8.78
C LEU A 86 11.43 -21.44 10.11
N LYS A 87 12.06 -20.36 10.56
CA LYS A 87 11.62 -19.57 11.71
C LYS A 87 10.32 -18.82 11.38
N ASP A 88 9.52 -18.55 12.40
CA ASP A 88 8.35 -17.66 12.29
C ASP A 88 8.76 -16.19 12.47
N ILE A 89 8.14 -15.29 11.73
CA ILE A 89 8.15 -13.84 11.99
C ILE A 89 6.74 -13.27 11.84
N THR A 90 6.46 -12.13 12.48
CA THR A 90 5.24 -11.36 12.21
C THR A 90 5.59 -10.13 11.37
N VAL A 91 4.83 -9.88 10.31
CA VAL A 91 4.88 -8.61 9.57
C VAL A 91 3.65 -7.78 9.93
N LEU A 92 3.87 -6.63 10.56
CA LEU A 92 2.85 -5.63 10.86
C LEU A 92 2.83 -4.57 9.76
N ALA A 93 1.68 -4.38 9.12
CA ALA A 93 1.50 -3.26 8.18
C ALA A 93 0.86 -2.07 8.91
N THR A 94 1.54 -0.91 8.91
CA THR A 94 0.99 0.35 9.43
C THR A 94 0.53 1.31 8.32
N GLY A 95 0.79 0.94 7.07
CA GLY A 95 0.52 1.74 5.87
C GLY A 95 1.81 2.07 5.13
N GLY A 96 1.87 3.28 4.56
CA GLY A 96 3.02 3.75 3.79
C GLY A 96 3.16 3.13 2.39
N THR A 97 4.17 3.62 1.67
CA THR A 97 4.46 3.25 0.28
C THR A 97 4.66 1.74 0.10
N ILE A 98 5.29 1.05 1.05
CA ILE A 98 5.53 -0.40 1.00
C ILE A 98 4.24 -1.23 0.94
N ALA A 99 3.12 -0.66 1.39
CA ALA A 99 1.80 -1.29 1.37
C ALA A 99 0.84 -0.62 0.36
N SER A 100 1.37 -0.05 -0.73
CA SER A 100 0.56 0.60 -1.80
C SER A 100 0.74 -0.11 -3.15
N PHE A 101 -0.31 -0.17 -3.97
CA PHE A 101 -0.24 -0.69 -5.34
C PHE A 101 -1.10 0.14 -6.29
N VAL A 102 -0.70 0.22 -7.56
CA VAL A 102 -1.46 0.87 -8.62
C VAL A 102 -2.29 -0.17 -9.35
N ASP A 103 -3.62 -0.09 -9.23
CA ASP A 103 -4.50 -0.83 -10.12
C ASP A 103 -4.40 -0.24 -11.53
N TYR A 104 -3.64 -0.86 -12.41
CA TYR A 104 -3.43 -0.40 -13.78
C TYR A 104 -4.72 -0.33 -14.63
N LYS A 105 -5.79 -1.04 -14.27
CA LYS A 105 -7.09 -0.91 -14.96
C LYS A 105 -7.73 0.44 -14.66
N THR A 106 -7.52 0.98 -13.47
CA THR A 106 -8.14 2.23 -13.02
C THR A 106 -7.14 3.38 -12.88
N GLY A 107 -5.84 3.09 -12.91
CA GLY A 107 -4.77 4.03 -12.55
C GLY A 107 -4.79 4.43 -11.07
N ALA A 108 -5.68 3.86 -10.24
CA ALA A 108 -5.81 4.23 -8.85
C ALA A 108 -4.66 3.61 -8.04
N VAL A 109 -3.93 4.46 -7.30
CA VAL A 109 -3.12 3.99 -6.18
C VAL A 109 -4.09 3.59 -5.09
N SER A 110 -4.29 2.30 -4.91
CA SER A 110 -4.98 1.78 -3.75
C SER A 110 -3.92 1.43 -2.71
N PRO A 111 -4.14 1.70 -1.42
CA PRO A 111 -3.44 0.95 -0.38
C PRO A 111 -3.60 -0.53 -0.75
N ALA A 112 -2.49 -1.22 -0.98
CA ALA A 112 -2.51 -2.65 -1.23
C ALA A 112 -2.96 -3.33 0.07
N ILE A 113 -4.26 -3.58 0.13
CA ILE A 113 -4.83 -4.90 0.40
C ILE A 113 -3.97 -5.76 1.34
N THR A 114 -4.13 -5.58 2.65
CA THR A 114 -3.66 -6.45 3.75
C THR A 114 -2.16 -6.81 3.79
N ALA A 115 -1.61 -7.00 4.98
CA ALA A 115 -0.20 -7.36 5.15
C ALA A 115 0.16 -8.65 4.38
N GLU A 116 -0.81 -9.55 4.19
CA GLU A 116 -0.66 -10.80 3.44
C GLU A 116 -0.32 -10.59 1.97
N GLN A 117 -0.87 -9.57 1.28
CA GLN A 117 -0.49 -9.38 -0.11
C GLN A 117 0.93 -8.89 -0.29
N LEU A 118 1.37 -7.97 0.56
CA LEU A 118 2.74 -7.47 0.55
C LEU A 118 3.73 -8.63 0.70
N VAL A 119 3.44 -9.54 1.63
CA VAL A 119 4.28 -10.72 1.83
C VAL A 119 4.17 -11.69 0.65
N ASN A 120 2.98 -11.86 0.08
CA ASN A 120 2.75 -12.79 -1.02
C ASN A 120 3.33 -12.30 -2.36
N SER A 121 3.50 -10.98 -2.57
CA SER A 121 4.14 -10.44 -3.77
C SER A 121 5.64 -10.71 -3.81
N VAL A 122 6.28 -10.86 -2.64
CA VAL A 122 7.71 -11.13 -2.53
C VAL A 122 7.97 -12.62 -2.32
N SER A 123 7.92 -13.41 -3.40
CA SER A 123 8.12 -14.88 -3.36
C SER A 123 9.45 -15.33 -2.72
N ALA A 124 10.47 -14.48 -2.70
CA ALA A 124 11.74 -14.76 -2.03
C ALA A 124 11.57 -14.99 -0.52
N LEU A 125 10.56 -14.38 0.12
CA LEU A 125 10.27 -14.54 1.54
C LEU A 125 9.89 -15.98 1.92
N ASP A 126 9.33 -16.75 0.97
CA ASP A 126 8.92 -18.14 1.19
C ASP A 126 10.10 -19.06 1.53
N LYS A 127 11.32 -18.63 1.20
CA LYS A 127 12.57 -19.33 1.53
C LYS A 127 13.27 -18.76 2.76
N VAL A 128 12.76 -17.67 3.32
CA VAL A 128 13.38 -16.92 4.41
C VAL A 128 12.71 -17.26 5.73
N ALA A 129 11.38 -17.13 5.81
CA ALA A 129 10.64 -17.31 7.06
C ALA A 129 9.18 -17.75 6.82
N ASN A 130 8.58 -18.35 7.85
CA ASN A 130 7.12 -18.46 7.95
C ASN A 130 6.57 -17.12 8.42
N ILE A 131 5.75 -16.47 7.59
CA ILE A 131 5.30 -15.12 7.87
C ILE A 131 3.83 -15.11 8.27
N ASP A 132 3.57 -14.64 9.48
CA ASP A 132 2.24 -14.21 9.90
C ASP A 132 2.12 -12.71 9.59
N ALA A 133 1.33 -12.35 8.58
CA ALA A 133 1.13 -10.95 8.22
C ALA A 133 -0.16 -10.43 8.89
N GLU A 134 -0.09 -9.29 9.58
CA GLU A 134 -1.23 -8.69 10.28
C GLU A 134 -1.34 -7.19 9.93
N PRO A 135 -2.48 -6.71 9.41
CA PRO A 135 -2.70 -5.27 9.27
C PRO A 135 -2.92 -4.66 10.66
N LEU A 136 -2.24 -3.55 10.95
CA LEU A 136 -2.43 -2.78 12.18
C LEU A 136 -3.10 -1.45 11.88
N PHE A 137 -2.55 -0.69 10.93
CA PHE A 137 -3.09 0.59 10.47
C PHE A 137 -3.00 0.69 8.93
N SER A 138 -3.67 1.69 8.37
CA SER A 138 -3.53 2.07 6.96
C SER A 138 -3.40 3.58 6.88
N LEU A 139 -2.28 4.11 7.36
CA LEU A 139 -1.98 5.54 7.45
C LEU A 139 -0.81 5.93 6.54
N ALA A 140 -0.85 7.16 6.01
CA ALA A 140 0.35 7.82 5.54
C ALA A 140 1.26 8.09 6.76
N SER A 141 2.58 7.99 6.57
CA SER A 141 3.55 8.29 7.64
C SER A 141 3.39 9.70 8.18
N GLU A 142 3.00 10.62 7.32
CA GLU A 142 2.78 12.05 7.56
C GLU A 142 1.62 12.28 8.55
N ASP A 143 0.66 11.35 8.58
CA ASP A 143 -0.49 11.37 9.51
C ASP A 143 -0.19 10.62 10.83
N MET A 144 1.01 10.06 10.98
CA MET A 144 1.39 9.25 12.14
C MET A 144 1.65 10.13 13.38
N ALA A 145 0.69 10.15 14.30
CA ALA A 145 0.80 10.77 15.62
C ALA A 145 1.27 9.81 16.75
N PRO A 146 1.69 10.34 17.92
CA PRO A 146 2.16 9.53 19.07
C PRO A 146 1.22 8.41 19.53
N LYS A 147 -0.10 8.61 19.44
CA LYS A 147 -1.11 7.58 19.74
C LYS A 147 -0.95 6.32 18.89
N HIS A 148 -0.47 6.48 17.65
CA HIS A 148 -0.23 5.34 16.77
C HIS A 148 1.05 4.62 17.17
N TRP A 149 2.12 5.33 17.54
CA TRP A 149 3.35 4.72 18.06
C TRP A 149 3.05 3.85 19.29
N GLU A 150 2.22 4.34 20.21
CA GLU A 150 1.73 3.54 21.34
C GLU A 150 1.00 2.27 20.88
N GLY A 151 0.17 2.35 19.84
CA GLY A 151 -0.50 1.19 19.26
C GLY A 151 0.48 0.19 18.63
N ILE A 152 1.50 0.65 17.91
CA ILE A 152 2.57 -0.20 17.38
C ILE A 152 3.32 -0.87 18.52
N ALA A 153 3.74 -0.11 19.54
CA ALA A 153 4.48 -0.62 20.69
C ALA A 153 3.69 -1.69 21.46
N LYS A 154 2.39 -1.45 21.73
CA LYS A 154 1.51 -2.43 22.38
C LYS A 154 1.41 -3.72 21.58
N LYS A 155 1.22 -3.62 20.26
CA LYS A 155 1.11 -4.79 19.39
C LYS A 155 2.44 -5.55 19.30
N ALA A 156 3.56 -4.84 19.18
CA ALA A 156 4.88 -5.43 19.16
C ALA A 156 5.18 -6.16 20.48
N LYS A 157 4.86 -5.55 21.63
CA LYS A 157 4.97 -6.19 22.94
C LYS A 157 4.10 -7.43 23.06
N GLU A 158 2.85 -7.39 22.60
CA GLU A 158 1.96 -8.54 22.61
C GLU A 158 2.57 -9.73 21.84
N ILE A 159 3.10 -9.47 20.64
CA ILE A 159 3.75 -10.50 19.82
C ILE A 159 5.03 -10.99 20.47
N HIS A 160 5.84 -10.07 21.00
CA HIS A 160 7.06 -10.40 21.73
C HIS A 160 6.75 -11.40 22.85
N ASP A 161 5.84 -11.03 23.75
CA ASP A 161 5.49 -11.83 24.93
C ASP A 161 4.88 -13.19 24.55
N LYS A 162 4.02 -13.24 23.52
CA LYS A 162 3.28 -14.47 23.15
C LYS A 162 4.03 -15.40 22.20
N LYS A 163 4.69 -14.86 21.18
CA LYS A 163 5.23 -15.64 20.06
C LYS A 163 6.76 -15.78 20.12
N GLN A 164 7.46 -14.92 20.87
CA GLN A 164 8.90 -15.03 21.11
C GLN A 164 9.75 -15.11 19.82
N HIS A 165 9.33 -14.40 18.76
CA HIS A 165 10.08 -14.27 17.51
C HIS A 165 10.14 -12.81 17.04
N GLY A 166 10.93 -12.54 16.00
CA GLY A 166 11.11 -11.20 15.46
C GLY A 166 9.89 -10.63 14.75
N ILE A 167 9.86 -9.30 14.66
CA ILE A 167 8.75 -8.52 14.14
C ILE A 167 9.29 -7.57 13.08
N VAL A 168 8.63 -7.54 11.92
CA VAL A 168 8.88 -6.54 10.88
C VAL A 168 7.72 -5.58 10.85
N ILE A 169 7.99 -4.27 10.83
CA ILE A 169 6.99 -3.21 10.76
C ILE A 169 7.13 -2.51 9.41
N GLY A 170 6.20 -2.79 8.50
CA GLY A 170 6.06 -2.07 7.24
C GLY A 170 5.48 -0.68 7.51
N HIS A 171 6.29 0.36 7.29
CA HIS A 171 5.99 1.75 7.65
C HIS A 171 6.26 2.70 6.47
N GLY A 172 5.57 3.85 6.45
CA GLY A 172 5.90 4.96 5.55
C GLY A 172 7.25 5.59 5.89
N THR A 173 7.99 6.02 4.87
CA THR A 173 9.39 6.45 5.02
C THR A 173 9.56 7.77 5.77
N ASP A 174 8.62 8.70 5.61
CA ASP A 174 8.79 10.10 6.01
C ASP A 174 8.97 10.27 7.52
N THR A 175 8.26 9.45 8.31
CA THR A 175 8.29 9.52 9.78
C THR A 175 8.78 8.23 10.44
N MET A 176 9.31 7.27 9.66
CA MET A 176 9.78 5.98 10.17
C MET A 176 10.79 6.11 11.32
N ALA A 177 11.77 7.01 11.16
CA ALA A 177 12.80 7.23 12.17
C ALA A 177 12.22 7.74 13.50
N TYR A 178 11.17 8.57 13.46
CA TYR A 178 10.49 9.04 14.67
C TYR A 178 9.76 7.91 15.39
N SER A 179 9.06 7.06 14.63
CA SER A 179 8.39 5.88 15.19
C SER A 179 9.37 4.87 15.77
N ALA A 180 10.48 4.58 15.07
CA ALA A 180 11.53 3.69 15.57
C ALA A 180 12.16 4.22 16.86
N ALA A 181 12.49 5.52 16.90
CA ALA A 181 13.00 6.17 18.10
C ALA A 181 11.99 6.12 19.26
N ALA A 182 10.71 6.41 19.01
CA ALA A 182 9.66 6.33 20.04
C ALA A 182 9.56 4.92 20.63
N LEU A 183 9.53 3.89 19.77
CA LEU A 183 9.45 2.50 20.22
C LEU A 183 10.69 2.06 21.00
N SER A 184 11.88 2.57 20.64
CA SER A 184 13.12 2.28 21.36
C SER A 184 13.05 2.69 22.83
N PHE A 185 12.32 3.78 23.15
CA PHE A 185 12.07 4.19 24.54
C PHE A 185 10.85 3.52 25.17
N GLN A 186 9.85 3.14 24.39
CA GLN A 186 8.63 2.48 24.89
C GLN A 186 8.83 1.00 25.22
N LEU A 187 9.83 0.35 24.62
CA LEU A 187 10.08 -1.09 24.74
C LEU A 187 11.50 -1.40 25.25
N PRO A 188 11.88 -0.95 26.46
CA PRO A 188 13.24 -1.12 26.99
C PRO A 188 13.63 -2.58 27.27
N GLU A 189 12.66 -3.49 27.39
CA GLU A 189 12.87 -4.92 27.67
C GLU A 189 12.69 -5.80 26.43
N ILE A 190 12.66 -5.21 25.23
CA ILE A 190 12.53 -5.99 24.01
C ILE A 190 13.76 -6.88 23.84
N SER A 191 13.55 -8.17 23.57
CA SER A 191 14.65 -9.11 23.32
C SER A 191 14.54 -9.84 21.98
N ASN A 192 13.42 -9.68 21.27
CA ASN A 192 13.32 -10.10 19.87
C ASN A 192 13.55 -8.89 18.98
N PRO A 193 14.14 -9.06 17.79
CA PRO A 193 14.30 -7.95 16.86
C PRO A 193 12.96 -7.34 16.44
N VAL A 194 12.88 -6.01 16.44
CA VAL A 194 11.77 -5.26 15.87
C VAL A 194 12.32 -4.35 14.77
N ILE A 195 12.08 -4.73 13.53
CA ILE A 195 12.71 -4.12 12.36
C ILE A 195 11.68 -3.30 11.60
N PHE A 196 11.86 -1.98 11.60
CA PHE A 196 11.12 -1.09 10.71
C PHE A 196 11.68 -1.18 9.29
N THR A 197 10.80 -1.16 8.30
CA THR A 197 11.17 -1.15 6.88
C THR A 197 10.13 -0.42 6.07
N GLY A 198 10.53 0.07 4.90
CA GLY A 198 9.66 0.77 3.96
C GLY A 198 10.15 0.63 2.53
N ALA A 199 9.65 1.52 1.66
CA ALA A 199 10.08 1.60 0.28
C ALA A 199 10.05 3.07 -0.17
N GLN A 200 11.15 3.54 -0.75
CA GLN A 200 11.23 4.87 -1.38
C GLN A 200 10.51 4.88 -2.72
N ARG A 201 10.40 3.72 -3.38
CA ARG A 201 9.68 3.53 -4.64
C ARG A 201 8.51 2.59 -4.43
N SER A 202 7.34 3.02 -4.90
CA SER A 202 6.10 2.26 -4.77
C SER A 202 6.21 0.82 -5.29
N PRO A 203 5.71 -0.20 -4.55
CA PRO A 203 5.79 -1.62 -4.89
C PRO A 203 5.20 -2.01 -6.25
N ASP A 204 4.29 -1.20 -6.79
CA ASP A 204 3.73 -1.39 -8.14
C ASP A 204 4.75 -1.15 -9.26
N ARG A 205 5.89 -0.52 -8.94
CA ARG A 205 6.96 -0.25 -9.89
C ARG A 205 7.92 -1.44 -9.93
N PRO A 206 8.29 -1.94 -11.12
CA PRO A 206 9.29 -3.00 -11.25
C PRO A 206 10.65 -2.67 -10.62
N SER A 207 10.97 -1.38 -10.51
CA SER A 207 12.20 -0.87 -9.90
C SER A 207 12.08 -0.58 -8.40
N SER A 208 11.11 -1.19 -7.71
CA SER A 208 10.83 -0.92 -6.30
C SER A 208 11.83 -1.58 -5.38
N ASP A 209 12.32 -0.80 -4.41
CA ASP A 209 13.18 -1.24 -3.31
C ASP A 209 12.43 -2.06 -2.25
N ALA A 210 11.09 -2.10 -2.31
CA ALA A 210 10.24 -2.83 -1.36
C ALA A 210 10.64 -4.31 -1.22
N HIS A 211 11.01 -4.96 -2.33
CA HIS A 211 11.35 -6.38 -2.36
C HIS A 211 12.61 -6.67 -1.56
N LEU A 212 13.71 -5.95 -1.86
CA LEU A 212 14.98 -6.14 -1.18
C LEU A 212 14.90 -5.70 0.29
N ASN A 213 14.26 -4.55 0.57
CA ASN A 213 14.07 -4.07 1.93
C ASN A 213 13.29 -5.06 2.78
N LEU A 214 12.18 -5.61 2.28
CA LEU A 214 11.36 -6.56 3.04
C LEU A 214 12.09 -7.89 3.29
N VAL A 215 12.86 -8.38 2.31
CA VAL A 215 13.71 -9.58 2.48
C VAL A 215 14.83 -9.31 3.49
N GLY A 216 15.48 -8.15 3.42
CA GLY A 216 16.52 -7.74 4.36
C GLY A 216 15.98 -7.60 5.78
N ALA A 217 14.83 -6.93 5.94
CA ALA A 217 14.14 -6.78 7.21
C ALA A 217 13.70 -8.13 7.80
N ALA A 218 13.19 -9.05 6.98
CA ALA A 218 12.84 -10.40 7.41
C ALA A 218 14.09 -11.19 7.88
N LYS A 219 15.22 -11.07 7.19
CA LYS A 219 16.50 -11.66 7.63
C LYS A 219 16.98 -11.06 8.94
N ALA A 220 16.94 -9.73 9.06
CA ALA A 220 17.28 -9.02 10.29
C ALA A 220 16.39 -9.44 11.47
N ALA A 221 15.10 -9.63 11.23
CA ALA A 221 14.15 -10.09 12.23
C ALA A 221 14.42 -11.52 12.75
N MET A 222 15.30 -12.27 12.11
CA MET A 222 15.70 -13.62 12.53
C MET A 222 17.06 -13.68 13.26
N THR A 223 17.73 -12.54 13.40
CA THR A 223 18.99 -12.40 14.14
C THR A 223 18.75 -12.38 15.65
N ASP A 224 19.83 -12.25 16.42
CA ASP A 224 19.83 -12.07 17.88
C ASP A 224 19.84 -10.59 18.30
N LEU A 225 19.55 -9.66 17.37
CA LEU A 225 19.45 -8.22 17.64
C LEU A 225 18.20 -7.91 18.49
N GLY A 226 18.33 -7.91 19.81
CA GLY A 226 17.27 -7.55 20.76
C GLY A 226 16.96 -6.05 20.82
N GLU A 227 16.81 -5.39 19.67
CA GLU A 227 16.67 -3.93 19.57
C GLU A 227 15.58 -3.52 18.55
N ILE A 228 15.23 -2.24 18.58
CA ILE A 228 14.45 -1.61 17.53
C ILE A 228 15.42 -1.05 16.48
N ALA A 229 15.31 -1.49 15.24
CA ALA A 229 16.21 -1.06 14.15
C ALA A 229 15.43 -0.71 12.88
N VAL A 230 16.12 -0.09 11.90
CA VAL A 230 15.56 0.27 10.59
C VAL A 230 16.34 -0.44 9.51
N ALA A 231 15.66 -1.25 8.70
CA ALA A 231 16.26 -1.93 7.56
C ALA A 231 15.84 -1.25 6.24
N MET A 232 16.79 -0.64 5.54
CA MET A 232 16.60 0.01 4.24
C MET A 232 17.82 -0.23 3.33
N HIS A 233 17.72 0.05 2.03
CA HIS A 233 18.85 -0.04 1.10
C HIS A 233 20.09 0.66 1.67
N GLN A 234 21.24 -0.01 1.59
CA GLN A 234 22.51 0.55 2.03
C GLN A 234 23.03 1.61 1.05
N THR A 235 22.80 1.39 -0.24
CA THR A 235 23.30 2.22 -1.34
C THR A 235 22.23 2.32 -2.44
N THR A 236 22.60 2.82 -3.62
CA THR A 236 21.73 2.87 -4.80
C THR A 236 21.67 1.57 -5.60
N ASP A 237 22.50 0.58 -5.25
CA ASP A 237 22.44 -0.76 -5.86
C ASP A 237 21.40 -1.64 -5.14
N ASP A 238 21.04 -2.77 -5.77
CA ASP A 238 20.08 -3.74 -5.22
C ASP A 238 20.82 -4.92 -4.54
N GLU A 239 21.99 -4.68 -3.92
CA GLU A 239 22.78 -5.76 -3.31
C GLU A 239 22.56 -5.89 -1.81
N ASN A 240 22.53 -4.76 -1.09
CA ASN A 240 22.62 -4.77 0.38
C ASN A 240 21.58 -3.89 1.07
N VAL A 241 21.17 -4.35 2.26
CA VAL A 241 20.29 -3.63 3.19
C VAL A 241 21.11 -3.30 4.43
N ALA A 242 21.12 -2.03 4.82
CA ALA A 242 21.70 -1.56 6.07
C ALA A 242 20.69 -1.72 7.22
N LEU A 243 21.22 -1.96 8.41
CA LEU A 243 20.50 -1.98 9.70
C LEU A 243 20.90 -0.77 10.54
#